data_AF-A0A0B6ZB43-F1
#
_entry.id   AF-A0A0B6ZB43-F1
#
_cell.length_a   1.000
_cell.length_b   1.000
_cell.length_c   1.000
_cell.angle_alpha   90.00
_cell.angle_beta   90.00
_cell.angle_gamma   90.00
#
_symmetry.space_group_name_H-M   'P 1'
#
loop_
_entity.id
_entity.type
_entity.pdbx_description
1 polymer ?
#
loop_
_entity_poly.entity_id
_entity_poly.type
_entity_poly.pdbx_seq_one_letter_code
_entity_poly.pdbx_strand_id
1 'polypeptide(L)'
;LIIFFLLELVLVIFVFVFYFVDGAFANIGLYPEDGFMDAIKKYRDDPDMQDFIDNIQKMLSCCGASNDDNGYKDWNNNRYFNCSGKSPDACTVPYSCCKISSGSNLNYRCGANMLSDTSDLSAINTEGCLKGLQNLIMTTFGLLEDL
;
A
#
# COMPACT_ATOMS: atom_id res chain seq x y z
N LEU A 1 -28.60 -23.76 -15.57
CA LEU A 1 -28.00 -24.82 -14.74
C LEU A 1 -26.54 -25.08 -15.09
N ILE A 2 -26.19 -25.45 -16.33
CA ILE A 2 -24.78 -25.71 -16.73
C ILE A 2 -23.89 -24.47 -16.54
N ILE A 3 -24.36 -23.27 -16.89
CA ILE A 3 -23.59 -22.02 -16.71
C ILE A 3 -23.31 -21.74 -15.23
N PHE A 4 -24.30 -21.95 -14.35
CA PHE A 4 -24.12 -21.79 -12.91
C PHE A 4 -23.12 -22.79 -12.35
N PHE A 5 -23.21 -24.05 -12.79
CA PHE A 5 -22.27 -25.10 -12.39
C PHE A 5 -20.83 -24.81 -12.86
N LEU A 6 -20.67 -24.28 -14.07
CA LEU A 6 -19.36 -23.87 -14.59
C LEU A 6 -18.78 -22.69 -13.82
N LEU A 7 -19.60 -21.68 -13.49
CA LEU A 7 -19.18 -20.55 -12.66
C LEU A 7 -18.71 -21.01 -11.27
N GLU A 8 -19.47 -21.91 -10.65
CA GLU A 8 -19.15 -22.45 -9.33
C GLU A 8 -17.84 -23.25 -9.36
N LEU A 9 -17.64 -24.08 -10.39
CA LEU A 9 -16.40 -24.84 -10.58
C LEU A 9 -15.18 -23.93 -10.79
N VAL A 10 -15.34 -22.85 -11.56
CA VAL A 10 -14.29 -21.84 -11.75
C VAL A 10 -13.96 -21.14 -10.43
N LEU A 11 -14.97 -20.76 -9.64
CA LEU A 11 -14.75 -20.14 -8.33
C LEU A 11 -14.01 -21.07 -7.37
N VAL A 12 -14.38 -22.35 -7.32
CA VAL A 12 -13.70 -23.35 -6.48
C VAL A 12 -12.24 -23.53 -6.88
N ILE A 13 -11.95 -23.62 -8.19
CA ILE A 13 -10.56 -23.71 -8.67
C ILE A 13 -9.79 -22.44 -8.30
N PHE A 14 -10.39 -21.27 -8.47
CA PHE A 14 -9.76 -20.00 -8.09
C PHE A 14 -9.42 -19.97 -6.60
N VAL A 15 -10.38 -20.29 -5.72
CA VAL A 15 -10.16 -20.34 -4.27
C VAL A 15 -9.07 -21.34 -3.92
N PHE A 16 -9.10 -22.54 -4.51
CA PHE A 16 -8.10 -23.58 -4.26
C PHE A 16 -6.69 -23.14 -4.65
N VAL A 17 -6.52 -22.55 -5.84
CA VAL A 17 -5.22 -22.05 -6.31
C VAL A 17 -4.72 -20.91 -5.42
N PHE A 18 -5.60 -19.97 -5.06
CA PHE A 18 -5.21 -18.86 -4.19
C PHE A 18 -4.89 -19.28 -2.76
N TYR A 19 -5.51 -20.35 -2.25
CA TYR A 19 -5.30 -20.85 -0.89
C TYR A 19 -4.09 -21.79 -0.78
N PHE A 20 -3.93 -22.74 -1.71
CA PHE A 20 -2.89 -23.78 -1.60
C PHE A 20 -1.56 -23.43 -2.25
N VAL A 21 -1.53 -22.42 -3.13
CA VAL A 21 -0.30 -22.02 -3.82
C VAL A 21 0.16 -20.70 -3.22
N ASP A 22 1.07 -20.79 -2.25
CA ASP A 22 1.75 -19.63 -1.70
C ASP A 22 2.40 -18.81 -2.82
N GLY A 23 2.07 -17.52 -2.89
CA GLY A 23 2.56 -16.64 -3.95
C GLY A 23 1.89 -16.86 -5.32
N ALA A 24 0.72 -17.52 -5.40
CA ALA A 24 -0.07 -17.59 -6.64
C ALA A 24 -0.26 -16.21 -7.28
N PHE A 25 -0.59 -15.19 -6.49
CA PHE A 25 -0.70 -13.79 -6.93
C PHE A 25 0.57 -13.22 -7.55
N ALA A 26 1.75 -13.60 -7.03
CA ALA A 26 3.03 -13.16 -7.57
C ALA A 26 3.35 -13.85 -8.90
N ASN A 27 3.10 -15.17 -8.99
CA ASN A 27 3.42 -15.98 -10.18
C ASN A 27 2.51 -15.70 -11.39
N ILE A 28 1.27 -15.26 -11.17
CA ILE A 28 0.34 -14.87 -12.24
C ILE A 28 0.54 -13.43 -12.72
N GLY A 29 1.51 -12.70 -12.16
CA GLY A 29 1.75 -11.29 -12.49
C GLY A 29 0.62 -10.35 -12.08
N LEU A 30 -0.28 -10.80 -11.19
CA LEU A 30 -1.31 -9.95 -10.59
C LEU A 30 -0.82 -9.25 -9.33
N TYR A 31 0.45 -9.43 -8.95
CA TYR A 31 1.05 -8.63 -7.89
C TYR A 31 1.04 -7.18 -8.34
N PRO A 32 0.28 -6.28 -7.69
CA PRO A 32 0.12 -4.94 -8.19
C PRO A 32 1.35 -4.08 -7.90
N GLU A 33 2.53 -4.65 -7.63
CA GLU A 33 3.74 -3.90 -7.27
C GLU A 33 4.13 -2.88 -8.33
N ASP A 34 4.16 -3.28 -9.60
CA ASP A 34 4.41 -2.37 -10.71
C ASP A 34 3.33 -1.29 -10.82
N GLY A 35 2.06 -1.69 -10.65
CA GLY A 35 0.92 -0.76 -10.73
C GLY A 35 0.88 0.24 -9.57
N PHE A 36 1.20 -0.20 -8.36
CA PHE A 36 1.20 0.60 -7.14
C PHE A 36 2.41 1.54 -7.12
N MET A 37 3.57 1.06 -7.58
CA MET A 37 4.75 1.91 -7.78
C MET A 37 4.52 2.95 -8.89
N ASP A 38 3.83 2.60 -9.97
CA ASP A 38 3.44 3.56 -11.01
C ASP A 38 2.43 4.60 -10.51
N ALA A 39 1.49 4.20 -9.64
CA ALA A 39 0.61 5.13 -8.95
C ALA A 39 1.41 6.10 -8.04
N ILE A 40 2.43 5.62 -7.32
CA ILE A 40 3.36 6.50 -6.57
C ILE A 40 4.05 7.49 -7.51
N LYS A 41 4.59 7.06 -8.66
CA LYS A 41 5.26 7.96 -9.60
C LYS A 41 4.31 9.05 -10.14
N LYS A 42 3.04 8.70 -10.39
CA LYS A 42 2.01 9.59 -10.93
C LYS A 42 1.24 10.39 -9.86
N TYR A 43 1.51 10.19 -8.58
CA TYR A 43 0.75 10.77 -7.46
C TYR A 43 0.43 12.26 -7.55
N ARG A 44 1.36 13.09 -8.07
CA ARG A 44 1.15 14.54 -8.25
C ARG A 44 0.68 14.92 -9.65
N ASP A 45 0.84 14.02 -10.62
CA ASP A 45 0.52 14.26 -12.03
C ASP A 45 -0.93 13.87 -12.36
N ASP A 46 -1.55 13.00 -11.54
CA ASP A 46 -2.90 12.47 -11.73
C ASP A 46 -3.70 12.50 -10.40
N PRO A 47 -4.80 13.28 -10.33
CA PRO A 47 -5.66 13.34 -9.14
C PRO A 47 -6.24 11.99 -8.74
N ASP A 48 -6.56 11.12 -9.70
CA ASP A 48 -7.15 9.82 -9.42
C ASP A 48 -6.15 8.91 -8.70
N MET A 49 -4.86 9.00 -9.08
CA MET A 49 -3.77 8.28 -8.41
C MET A 49 -3.52 8.83 -7.01
N GLN A 50 -3.68 10.15 -6.83
CA GLN A 50 -3.56 10.78 -5.51
C GLN A 50 -4.61 10.23 -4.54
N ASP A 51 -5.88 10.27 -4.94
CA ASP A 51 -7.00 9.78 -4.14
C ASP A 51 -6.89 8.27 -3.86
N PHE A 52 -6.49 7.49 -4.87
CA PHE A 52 -6.27 6.06 -4.72
C PHE A 52 -5.20 5.74 -3.66
N ILE A 53 -4.00 6.33 -3.79
CA ILE A 53 -2.90 6.10 -2.85
C ILE A 53 -3.25 6.60 -1.45
N ASP A 54 -3.83 7.79 -1.34
CA ASP A 54 -4.20 8.38 -0.05
C ASP A 54 -5.20 7.49 0.70
N ASN A 55 -6.19 6.93 -0.01
CA ASN A 55 -7.20 6.06 0.59
C ASN A 55 -6.61 4.72 1.04
N ILE A 56 -5.78 4.07 0.22
CA ILE A 56 -5.18 2.79 0.59
C ILE A 56 -4.22 2.96 1.77
N GLN A 57 -3.38 4.00 1.77
CA GLN A 57 -2.44 4.25 2.86
C GLN A 57 -3.14 4.49 4.20
N LYS A 58 -4.24 5.24 4.20
CA LYS A 58 -5.06 5.45 5.39
C LYS A 58 -5.78 4.17 5.83
N MET A 59 -6.39 3.43 4.89
CA MET A 59 -7.16 2.23 5.20
C MET A 59 -6.29 1.13 5.81
N LEU A 60 -5.09 0.93 5.26
CA LEU A 60 -4.16 -0.11 5.69
C LEU A 60 -3.15 0.38 6.73
N SER A 61 -3.15 1.67 7.09
CA SER A 61 -2.14 2.28 7.97
C SER A 61 -0.71 1.96 7.52
N CYS A 62 -0.44 2.13 6.23
CA CYS A 62 0.84 1.86 5.55
C CYS A 62 1.38 3.13 4.86
N CYS A 63 2.60 3.07 4.35
CA CYS A 63 3.20 4.13 3.54
C CYS A 63 4.08 3.54 2.44
N GLY A 64 3.93 4.04 1.23
CA GLY A 64 4.60 3.53 0.03
C GLY A 64 3.93 2.33 -0.61
N ALA A 65 4.67 1.63 -1.47
CA ALA A 65 4.17 0.53 -2.28
C ALA A 65 4.72 -0.82 -1.86
N SER A 66 5.97 -0.89 -1.37
CA SER A 66 6.72 -2.13 -1.21
C SER A 66 6.03 -3.15 -0.30
N ASN A 67 6.56 -4.38 -0.34
CA ASN A 67 6.18 -5.45 0.59
C ASN A 67 7.18 -5.56 1.77
N ASP A 68 7.73 -4.45 2.23
CA ASP A 68 8.72 -4.43 3.31
C ASP A 68 8.45 -3.31 4.34
N ASP A 69 9.24 -3.30 5.42
CA ASP A 69 9.10 -2.34 6.53
C ASP A 69 9.58 -0.91 6.20
N ASN A 70 10.17 -0.73 5.01
CA ASN A 70 10.74 0.53 4.54
C ASN A 70 9.97 1.12 3.35
N GLY A 71 8.71 0.73 3.15
CA GLY A 71 7.88 1.21 2.03
C GLY A 71 7.81 2.73 1.92
N TYR A 72 7.89 3.47 3.03
CA TYR A 72 7.94 4.93 2.99
C TYR A 72 9.07 5.48 2.08
N LYS A 73 10.17 4.73 1.88
CA LYS A 73 11.27 5.14 0.99
C LYS A 73 10.91 5.12 -0.49
N ASP A 74 9.82 4.45 -0.88
CA ASP A 74 9.36 4.40 -2.27
C ASP A 74 9.01 5.79 -2.81
N TRP A 75 8.68 6.73 -1.93
CA TRP A 75 8.45 8.13 -2.29
C TRP A 75 9.67 8.80 -2.94
N ASN A 76 10.89 8.29 -2.75
CA ASN A 76 12.05 8.75 -3.52
C ASN A 76 11.95 8.45 -5.02
N ASN A 77 11.10 7.52 -5.45
CA ASN A 77 10.85 7.24 -6.86
C ASN A 77 9.91 8.26 -7.52
N ASN A 78 9.22 9.10 -6.73
CA ASN A 78 8.41 10.19 -7.25
C ASN A 78 9.27 11.46 -7.42
N ARG A 79 9.22 12.07 -8.61
CA ARG A 79 10.00 13.29 -8.96
C ARG A 79 9.79 14.50 -8.03
N TYR A 80 8.65 14.59 -7.35
CA TYR A 80 8.29 15.68 -6.45
C TYR A 80 8.71 15.43 -5.00
N PHE A 81 8.85 14.17 -4.60
CA PHE A 81 9.24 13.80 -3.23
C PHE A 81 10.71 13.37 -3.13
N ASN A 82 11.33 13.02 -4.26
CA ASN A 82 12.73 12.65 -4.35
C ASN A 82 13.63 13.71 -3.68
N CYS A 83 14.46 13.25 -2.75
CA CYS A 83 15.39 14.09 -1.98
C CYS A 83 16.40 14.89 -2.81
N SER A 84 16.78 14.38 -3.99
CA SER A 84 17.67 15.09 -4.92
C SER A 84 16.93 16.13 -5.77
N GLY A 85 15.60 16.19 -5.67
CA GLY A 85 14.74 17.15 -6.35
C GLY A 85 14.80 18.54 -5.73
N LYS A 86 14.20 19.51 -6.43
CA LYS A 86 14.03 20.91 -5.97
C LYS A 86 12.59 21.25 -5.62
N SER A 87 11.74 20.23 -5.52
CA SER A 87 10.34 20.39 -5.19
C SER A 87 10.19 20.89 -3.75
N PRO A 88 9.17 21.71 -3.42
CA PRO A 88 8.82 22.05 -2.04
C PRO A 88 8.56 20.81 -1.16
N ASP A 89 8.13 19.71 -1.77
CA ASP A 89 7.83 18.45 -1.11
C ASP A 89 9.03 17.47 -1.09
N ALA A 90 10.23 17.90 -1.51
CA ALA A 90 11.40 17.05 -1.54
C ALA A 90 11.76 16.52 -0.13
N CYS A 91 12.22 15.28 -0.06
CA CYS A 91 12.49 14.54 1.18
C CYS A 91 11.30 14.37 2.14
N THR A 92 10.07 14.56 1.66
CA THR A 92 8.87 14.35 2.47
C THR A 92 8.11 13.09 2.06
N VAL A 93 7.16 12.67 2.88
CA VAL A 93 6.11 11.71 2.52
C VAL A 93 4.74 12.40 2.60
N PRO A 94 3.72 11.95 1.86
CA PRO A 94 2.40 12.56 1.92
C PRO A 94 1.71 12.39 3.28
N TYR A 95 0.71 13.22 3.51
CA TYR A 95 -0.05 13.23 4.77
C TYR A 95 -0.81 11.93 5.03
N SER A 96 -1.12 11.15 4.00
CA SER A 96 -1.73 9.82 4.12
C SER A 96 -0.85 8.82 4.86
N CYS A 97 0.47 9.03 4.88
CA CYS A 97 1.41 8.25 5.68
C CYS A 97 1.42 8.64 7.17
N CYS A 98 0.76 9.73 7.57
CA CYS A 98 0.72 10.16 8.97
C CYS A 98 -0.10 9.19 9.84
N LYS A 99 0.42 8.90 11.03
CA LYS A 99 -0.38 8.24 12.06
C LYS A 99 -1.42 9.21 12.61
N ILE A 100 -2.69 8.80 12.57
CA ILE A 100 -3.79 9.55 13.19
C ILE A 100 -4.00 8.96 14.59
N SER A 101 -3.53 9.65 15.63
CA SER A 101 -3.84 9.25 17.01
C SER A 101 -5.21 9.78 17.42
N SER A 102 -6.03 8.91 18.03
CA SER A 102 -7.34 9.26 18.59
C SER A 102 -7.22 10.45 19.55
N GLY A 103 -7.85 11.57 19.21
CA GLY A 103 -7.85 12.80 20.01
C GLY A 103 -6.79 13.85 19.64
N SER A 104 -5.98 13.60 18.61
CA SER A 104 -5.01 14.58 18.08
C SER A 104 -5.53 15.28 16.83
N ASN A 105 -5.14 16.55 16.62
CA ASN A 105 -5.39 17.25 15.37
C ASN A 105 -4.56 16.62 14.25
N LEU A 106 -5.13 16.50 13.05
CA LEU A 106 -4.40 16.00 11.88
C LEU A 106 -3.19 16.90 11.58
N ASN A 107 -1.98 16.38 11.78
CA ASN A 107 -0.75 17.08 11.44
C ASN A 107 -0.41 16.85 9.96
N TYR A 108 -0.83 17.78 9.11
CA TYR A 108 -0.53 17.78 7.68
C TYR A 108 0.97 17.93 7.35
N ARG A 109 1.83 18.24 8.35
CA ARG A 109 3.29 18.33 8.20
C ARG A 109 4.05 17.17 8.82
N CYS A 110 3.38 16.09 9.25
CA CYS A 110 4.06 14.98 9.91
C CYS A 110 5.15 14.35 9.02
N GLY A 111 4.97 14.38 7.70
CA GLY A 111 5.86 13.72 6.73
C GLY A 111 7.12 14.51 6.38
N ALA A 112 7.33 15.69 6.97
CA ALA A 112 8.46 16.55 6.64
C ALA A 112 9.81 15.89 7.00
N ASN A 113 10.75 15.91 6.06
CA ASN A 113 12.11 15.37 6.20
C ASN A 113 12.20 13.86 6.54
N MET A 114 11.11 13.11 6.45
CA MET A 114 11.06 11.69 6.82
C MET A 114 11.92 10.80 5.92
N LEU A 115 12.28 11.26 4.71
CA LEU A 115 13.17 10.52 3.81
C LEU A 115 14.66 10.81 4.03
N SER A 116 15.00 11.92 4.70
CA SER A 116 16.38 12.34 4.97
C SER A 116 16.81 12.11 6.41
N ASP A 117 15.88 12.27 7.36
CA ASP A 117 16.13 12.13 8.79
C ASP A 117 15.33 10.95 9.34
N THR A 118 16.03 9.83 9.55
CA THR A 118 15.43 8.59 10.07
C THR A 118 15.47 8.51 11.60
N SER A 119 15.79 9.60 12.31
CA SER A 119 15.94 9.59 13.76
C SER A 119 14.61 9.43 14.52
N ASP A 120 13.51 9.95 13.95
CA ASP A 120 12.16 9.83 14.53
C ASP A 120 11.10 9.55 13.46
N LEU A 121 10.80 8.28 13.23
CA LEU A 121 9.73 7.81 12.34
C LEU A 121 8.42 7.54 13.08
N SER A 122 8.31 7.93 14.36
CA SER A 122 7.14 7.62 15.18
C SER A 122 5.86 8.23 14.64
N ALA A 123 5.96 9.38 13.96
CA ALA A 123 4.84 10.14 13.41
C ALA A 123 4.22 9.55 12.13
N ILE A 124 4.90 8.62 11.46
CA ILE A 124 4.44 8.03 10.19
C ILE A 124 4.32 6.51 10.24
N ASN A 125 3.52 5.96 9.35
CA ASN A 125 3.57 4.54 9.00
C ASN A 125 4.81 4.32 8.11
N THR A 126 5.60 3.29 8.39
CA THR A 126 6.83 2.99 7.63
C THR A 126 6.68 1.79 6.70
N GLU A 127 5.80 0.86 7.07
CA GLU A 127 5.55 -0.37 6.33
C GLU A 127 4.85 -0.11 4.99
N GLY A 128 5.26 -0.83 3.96
CA GLY A 128 4.69 -0.74 2.63
C GLY A 128 3.30 -1.35 2.51
N CYS A 129 2.49 -0.81 1.59
CA CYS A 129 1.09 -1.17 1.51
C CYS A 129 0.82 -2.57 0.96
N LEU A 130 1.72 -3.14 0.15
CA LEU A 130 1.59 -4.54 -0.26
C LEU A 130 1.72 -5.49 0.93
N LYS A 131 2.57 -5.15 1.91
CA LYS A 131 2.69 -5.90 3.17
C LYS A 131 1.40 -5.82 3.99
N GLY A 132 0.87 -4.61 4.15
CA GLY A 132 -0.42 -4.40 4.83
C GLY A 132 -1.57 -5.17 4.16
N LEU A 133 -1.61 -5.17 2.82
CA LEU A 133 -2.61 -5.90 2.05
C LEU A 133 -2.47 -7.42 2.23
N GLN A 134 -1.25 -7.96 2.18
CA GLN A 134 -0.99 -9.36 2.42
C GLN A 134 -1.46 -9.79 3.81
N ASN A 135 -1.15 -8.99 4.83
CA ASN A 135 -1.58 -9.24 6.21
C ASN A 135 -3.10 -9.19 6.37
N LEU A 136 -3.77 -8.25 5.70
CA LEU A 136 -5.24 -8.12 5.76
C LEU A 136 -5.93 -9.32 5.08
N ILE A 137 -5.41 -9.77 3.95
CA ILE A 137 -5.91 -10.98 3.26
C ILE A 137 -5.71 -12.20 4.17
N MET A 138 -4.51 -12.39 4.71
CA MET A 138 -4.22 -13.51 5.62
C MET A 138 -5.12 -13.50 6.85
N THR A 139 -5.35 -12.32 7.46
CA THR A 139 -6.19 -12.21 8.66
C THR A 139 -7.67 -12.42 8.34
N THR A 140 -8.17 -11.84 7.25
CA THR A 140 -9.60 -11.91 6.89
C THR A 140 -10.01 -13.32 6.44
N PHE A 141 -9.16 -14.00 5.66
CA PHE A 141 -9.42 -15.38 5.23
C PHE A 141 -9.06 -16.41 6.32
N GLY A 142 -8.06 -16.14 7.16
CA GLY A 142 -7.75 -16.99 8.32
C GLY A 142 -8.86 -17.00 9.38
N LEU A 143 -9.55 -15.87 9.60
CA LEU A 143 -10.69 -15.78 10.52
C LEU A 143 -11.97 -16.46 10.00
N LEU A 144 -12.02 -16.89 8.74
CA LEU A 144 -13.13 -17.69 8.20
C LEU A 144 -12.99 -19.19 8.51
N GLU A 145 -11.85 -19.67 9.03
CA GLU A 145 -11.67 -21.06 9.47
C GLU A 145 -12.07 -21.30 10.94
N ASP A 146 -12.15 -20.24 11.75
CA ASP A 146 -12.54 -20.33 13.17
C ASP A 146 -14.07 -20.21 13.40
N LEU A 147 -14.88 -20.18 12.32
CA LEU A 147 -16.35 -20.06 12.38
C LEU A 147 -17.09 -21.27 11.81
#